data_AF-A0A1I2Q267-F1
#
_entry.id   AF-A0A1I2Q267-F1
#
_cell.length_a   1.000
_cell.length_b   1.000
_cell.length_c   1.000
_cell.angle_alpha   90.00
_cell.angle_beta   90.00
_cell.angle_gamma   90.00
#
_symmetry.space_group_name_H-M   'P 1'
#
loop_
_entity.id
_entity.type
_entity.pdbx_description
1 polymer ?
#
loop_
_entity_poly.entity_id
_entity_poly.type
_entity_poly.pdbx_seq_one_letter_code
_entity_poly.pdbx_strand_id
1 'polypeptide(L)'
;MTAGEIAGLIAAAALLLLVGLLAYPILKLGKVLDETRLLVRGVSDESVPLLGEVTTTVTTTNAQLERVDAITSSVQTVSDNVAGMSSLFAATLGGPLVKAAAFSYGVRRAIAARGRRDVERQVRSQMRGGRRRKEADVA
;
A
#
# COMPACT_ATOMS: atom_id res chain seq x y z
N MET A 1 75.41 22.74 60.33
CA MET A 1 74.49 22.25 59.27
C MET A 1 75.34 21.79 58.12
N THR A 2 75.27 20.52 57.77
CA THR A 2 76.03 19.97 56.63
C THR A 2 75.30 20.28 55.32
N ALA A 3 76.02 20.38 54.20
CA ALA A 3 75.43 20.69 52.90
C ALA A 3 74.32 19.68 52.50
N GLY A 4 74.43 18.43 52.96
CA GLY A 4 73.42 17.40 52.74
C GLY A 4 72.09 17.64 53.46
N GLU A 5 72.11 18.22 54.67
CA GLU A 5 70.89 18.53 55.42
C GLU A 5 70.08 19.64 54.74
N ILE A 6 70.76 20.67 54.23
CA ILE A 6 70.13 21.79 53.51
C ILE A 6 69.55 21.29 52.18
N ALA A 7 70.30 20.46 51.45
CA ALA A 7 69.83 19.85 50.21
C ALA A 7 68.62 18.93 50.45
N GLY A 8 68.63 18.14 51.52
CA GLY A 8 67.50 17.28 51.91
C GLY A 8 66.24 18.06 52.24
N LEU A 9 66.37 19.19 52.95
CA LEU A 9 65.24 20.04 53.30
C LEU A 9 64.62 20.73 52.08
N ILE A 10 65.46 21.22 51.15
CA ILE A 10 65.00 21.78 49.88
C ILE A 10 64.31 20.70 49.02
N ALA A 11 64.89 19.51 48.94
CA ALA A 11 64.31 18.40 48.20
C ALA A 11 62.94 17.98 48.78
N ALA A 12 62.82 17.92 50.11
CA ALA A 12 61.56 17.62 50.78
C ALA A 12 60.49 18.69 50.51
N ALA A 13 60.87 19.97 50.54
CA ALA A 13 59.96 21.07 50.22
C ALA A 13 59.49 21.03 48.75
N ALA A 14 60.41 20.75 47.81
CA ALA A 14 60.09 20.61 46.40
C ALA A 14 59.16 19.40 46.14
N LEU A 15 59.41 18.27 46.80
CA LEU A 15 58.55 17.09 46.72
C LEU A 15 57.15 17.37 47.27
N LEU A 16 57.05 18.06 48.41
CA LEU A 16 55.75 18.46 48.98
C LEU A 16 54.96 19.35 48.02
N LEU A 17 55.62 20.31 47.38
CA LEU A 17 55.00 21.16 46.35
C LEU A 17 54.54 20.33 45.15
N LEU A 18 55.35 19.39 44.67
CA LEU A 18 55.00 18.49 43.57
C LEU A 18 53.76 17.65 43.93
N VAL A 19 53.72 17.08 45.13
CA VAL A 19 52.58 16.28 45.62
C VAL A 19 51.33 17.15 45.72
N GLY A 20 51.43 18.37 46.25
CA GLY A 20 50.31 19.31 46.30
C GLY A 20 49.79 19.70 44.91
N LEU A 21 50.70 19.91 43.96
CA LEU A 21 50.36 20.19 42.56
C LEU A 21 49.66 19.01 41.89
N LEU A 22 50.11 17.77 42.14
CA LEU A 22 49.53 16.54 41.58
C LEU A 22 48.20 16.13 42.25
N ALA A 23 47.96 16.55 43.49
CA ALA A 23 46.72 16.28 44.18
C ALA A 23 45.51 16.87 43.43
N TYR A 24 45.64 18.08 42.88
CA TYR A 24 44.56 18.72 42.13
C TYR A 24 44.08 17.94 40.90
N PRO A 25 44.93 17.55 39.93
CA PRO A 25 44.49 16.76 38.78
C PRO A 25 43.95 15.39 39.18
N ILE A 26 44.51 14.73 40.20
CA ILE A 26 44.01 13.44 40.70
C ILE A 26 42.57 13.58 41.23
N LEU A 27 42.30 14.61 42.04
CA LEU A 27 40.95 14.88 42.54
C LEU A 27 39.98 15.25 41.42
N LYS A 28 40.44 16.01 40.42
CA LYS A 28 39.62 16.37 39.26
C LYS A 28 39.29 15.15 38.39
N LEU A 29 40.25 14.24 38.17
CA LEU A 29 40.04 12.97 37.47
C LEU A 29 39.06 12.06 38.21
N GLY A 30 39.15 12.00 39.55
CA GLY A 30 38.18 11.27 40.37
C GLY A 30 36.75 11.74 40.13
N LYS A 31 36.52 13.06 40.13
CA LYS A 31 35.20 13.64 39.82
C LYS A 31 34.72 13.25 38.41
N VAL A 32 35.55 13.43 37.38
CA VAL A 32 35.19 13.07 36.00
C VAL A 32 34.79 11.59 35.88
N LEU A 33 35.49 10.69 36.58
CA LEU A 33 35.14 9.26 36.64
C LEU A 33 33.80 9.04 37.36
N ASP A 34 33.52 9.78 38.44
CA ASP A 34 32.24 9.72 39.14
C ASP A 34 31.08 10.22 38.26
N GLU A 35 31.25 11.35 37.56
CA GLU A 35 30.26 11.83 36.59
C GLU A 35 30.05 10.83 35.46
N THR A 36 31.13 10.24 34.91
CA THR A 36 31.03 9.19 33.89
C THR A 36 30.28 7.98 34.41
N ARG A 37 30.51 7.59 35.67
CA ARG A 37 29.81 6.48 36.32
C ARG A 37 28.32 6.76 36.49
N LEU A 38 27.95 7.98 36.85
CA LEU A 38 26.55 8.41 36.94
C LEU A 38 25.88 8.42 35.58
N LEU A 39 26.57 8.89 34.54
CA LEU A 39 26.07 8.86 33.16
C LEU A 39 25.84 7.42 32.67
N VAL A 40 26.79 6.52 32.90
CA VAL A 40 26.65 5.10 32.52
C VAL A 40 25.50 4.44 33.27
N ARG A 41 25.32 4.76 34.56
CA ARG A 41 24.17 4.29 35.35
C ARG A 41 22.85 4.83 34.79
N GLY A 42 22.76 6.13 34.51
CA GLY A 42 21.57 6.74 33.92
C GLY A 42 21.22 6.14 32.55
N VAL A 43 22.21 6.00 31.67
CA VAL A 43 22.02 5.33 30.36
C VAL A 43 21.57 3.89 30.55
N SER A 44 22.10 3.15 31.52
CA SER A 44 21.70 1.76 31.77
C SER A 44 20.26 1.67 32.31
N ASP A 45 19.90 2.53 33.26
CA ASP A 45 18.56 2.57 33.85
C ASP A 45 17.48 2.96 32.83
N GLU A 46 17.82 3.78 31.83
CA GLU A 46 16.88 4.25 30.80
C GLU A 46 16.90 3.40 29.51
N SER A 47 18.06 2.89 29.09
CA SER A 47 18.18 2.10 27.84
C SER A 47 17.61 0.70 27.95
N VAL A 48 17.70 0.07 29.13
CA VAL A 48 17.15 -1.29 29.33
C VAL A 48 15.62 -1.32 29.14
N PRO A 49 14.84 -0.40 29.73
CA PRO A 49 13.41 -0.26 29.42
C PRO A 49 13.12 -0.04 27.93
N LEU A 50 13.85 0.86 27.26
CA LEU A 50 13.64 1.18 25.85
C LEU A 50 13.88 -0.02 24.93
N LEU A 51 14.91 -0.83 25.20
CA LEU A 51 15.17 -2.06 24.45
C LEU A 51 14.05 -3.11 24.64
N GLY A 52 13.45 -3.16 25.84
CA GLY A 52 12.27 -3.97 26.11
C GLY A 52 11.04 -3.51 25.32
N GLU A 53 10.82 -2.20 25.23
CA GLU A 53 9.71 -1.60 24.49
C GLU A 53 9.84 -1.76 22.98
N VAL A 54 11.06 -1.64 22.43
CA VAL A 54 11.35 -1.97 21.01
C VAL A 54 11.07 -3.45 20.73
N THR A 55 11.53 -4.36 21.60
CA THR A 55 11.26 -5.79 21.45
C THR A 55 9.76 -6.08 21.48
N THR A 56 9.02 -5.43 22.38
CA THR A 56 7.56 -5.55 22.48
C THR A 56 6.84 -4.99 21.24
N THR A 57 7.33 -3.88 20.71
CA THR A 57 6.82 -3.26 19.48
C THR A 57 7.05 -4.16 18.27
N VAL A 58 8.26 -4.73 18.13
CA VAL A 58 8.60 -5.65 17.04
C VAL A 58 7.78 -6.93 17.11
N THR A 59 7.63 -7.53 18.29
CA THR A 59 6.80 -8.74 18.47
C THR A 59 5.32 -8.46 18.17
N THR A 60 4.79 -7.32 18.64
CA THR A 60 3.41 -6.89 18.33
C THR A 60 3.23 -6.61 16.84
N THR A 61 4.19 -5.94 16.20
CA THR A 61 4.15 -5.63 14.76
C THR A 61 4.20 -6.92 13.94
N ASN A 62 5.05 -7.88 14.29
CA ASN A 62 5.08 -9.19 13.61
C ASN A 62 3.74 -9.92 13.72
N ALA A 63 3.12 -9.95 14.90
CA ALA A 63 1.79 -10.54 15.07
C ALA A 63 0.71 -9.83 14.25
N GLN A 64 0.81 -8.50 14.07
CA GLN A 64 -0.09 -7.74 13.20
C GLN A 64 0.15 -8.05 11.72
N LEU A 65 1.41 -8.20 11.29
CA LEU A 65 1.75 -8.58 9.93
C LEU A 65 1.22 -9.97 9.57
N GLU A 66 1.30 -10.93 10.49
CA GLU A 66 0.71 -12.27 10.31
C GLU A 66 -0.82 -12.19 10.12
N ARG A 67 -1.50 -11.34 10.90
CA ARG A 67 -2.95 -11.10 10.73
C ARG A 67 -3.27 -10.45 9.37
N VAL A 68 -2.46 -9.50 8.93
CA VAL A 68 -2.63 -8.83 7.63
C VAL A 68 -2.42 -9.81 6.48
N ASP A 69 -1.45 -10.72 6.59
CA ASP A 69 -1.23 -11.79 5.61
C ASP A 69 -2.45 -12.72 5.51
N ALA A 70 -2.98 -13.15 6.66
CA ALA A 70 -4.21 -13.96 6.71
C ALA A 70 -5.43 -13.25 6.08
N ILE A 71 -5.60 -11.95 6.34
CA ILE A 71 -6.65 -11.14 5.71
C ILE A 71 -6.41 -11.05 4.20
N THR A 72 -5.17 -10.81 3.77
CA THR A 72 -4.81 -10.71 2.34
C THR A 72 -5.11 -12.02 1.62
N SER A 73 -4.75 -13.16 2.20
CA SER A 73 -5.09 -14.50 1.69
C SER A 73 -6.60 -14.73 1.60
N SER A 74 -7.35 -14.29 2.62
CA SER A 74 -8.82 -14.35 2.63
C SER A 74 -9.42 -13.46 1.52
N VAL A 75 -8.89 -12.26 1.32
CA VAL A 75 -9.31 -11.33 0.26
C VAL A 75 -9.02 -11.91 -1.11
N GLN A 76 -7.86 -12.57 -1.30
CA GLN A 76 -7.54 -13.25 -2.55
C GLN A 76 -8.55 -14.36 -2.85
N THR A 77 -8.87 -15.19 -1.85
CA THR A 77 -9.90 -16.24 -1.98
C THR A 77 -11.28 -15.66 -2.32
N VAL A 78 -11.69 -14.58 -1.65
CA VAL A 78 -12.96 -13.90 -1.94
C VAL A 78 -12.96 -13.32 -3.35
N SER A 79 -11.86 -12.72 -3.78
CA SER A 79 -11.71 -12.16 -5.13
C SER A 79 -11.82 -13.24 -6.20
N ASP A 80 -11.17 -14.39 -6.00
CA ASP A 80 -11.25 -15.54 -6.89
C ASP A 80 -12.68 -16.12 -6.96
N ASN A 81 -13.35 -16.23 -5.81
CA ASN A 81 -14.74 -16.67 -5.75
C ASN A 81 -15.69 -15.70 -6.47
N VAL A 82 -15.49 -14.39 -6.31
CA VAL A 82 -16.27 -13.37 -7.02
C VAL A 82 -16.01 -13.42 -8.52
N ALA A 83 -14.76 -13.61 -8.95
CA ALA A 83 -14.43 -13.79 -10.35
C ALA A 83 -15.11 -15.05 -10.91
N GLY A 84 -15.09 -16.16 -10.16
CA GLY A 84 -15.79 -17.40 -10.48
C GLY A 84 -17.30 -17.20 -10.62
N MET A 85 -17.94 -16.58 -9.62
CA MET A 85 -19.36 -16.24 -9.66
C MET A 85 -19.72 -15.32 -10.84
N SER A 86 -18.91 -14.28 -11.09
CA SER A 86 -19.11 -13.37 -12.22
C SER A 86 -18.99 -14.12 -13.56
N SER A 87 -18.05 -15.05 -13.66
CA SER A 87 -17.88 -15.88 -14.86
C SER A 87 -19.06 -16.82 -15.09
N LEU A 88 -19.58 -17.45 -14.02
CA LEU A 88 -20.79 -18.28 -14.08
C LEU A 88 -22.00 -17.44 -14.47
N PHE A 89 -22.15 -16.25 -13.90
CA PHE A 89 -23.24 -15.32 -14.26
C PHE A 89 -23.15 -14.92 -15.73
N ALA A 90 -21.95 -14.59 -16.22
CA ALA A 90 -21.71 -14.29 -17.63
C ALA A 90 -21.98 -15.50 -18.54
N ALA A 91 -21.62 -16.71 -18.12
CA ALA A 91 -21.86 -17.94 -18.87
C ALA A 91 -23.35 -18.31 -18.92
N THR A 92 -24.07 -18.17 -17.81
CA THR A 92 -25.49 -18.53 -17.70
C THR A 92 -26.41 -17.49 -18.35
N LEU A 93 -26.10 -16.20 -18.21
CA LEU A 93 -26.99 -15.13 -18.66
C LEU A 93 -26.39 -14.29 -19.79
N GLY A 94 -25.08 -14.08 -19.86
CA GLY A 94 -24.47 -13.21 -20.88
C GLY A 94 -24.68 -13.70 -22.31
N GLY A 95 -24.29 -14.95 -22.60
CA GLY A 95 -24.45 -15.53 -23.94
C GLY A 95 -25.91 -15.67 -24.39
N PRO A 96 -26.80 -16.28 -23.58
CA PRO A 96 -28.21 -16.42 -23.93
C PRO A 96 -28.97 -15.10 -24.05
N LEU A 97 -28.73 -14.10 -23.20
CA LEU A 97 -29.40 -12.80 -23.30
C LEU A 97 -29.02 -12.04 -24.57
N VAL A 98 -27.74 -12.06 -24.95
CA VAL A 98 -27.29 -11.46 -26.22
C VAL A 98 -27.95 -12.16 -27.41
N LYS A 99 -28.03 -13.49 -27.39
CA LYS A 99 -28.74 -14.26 -28.42
C LYS A 99 -30.24 -13.93 -28.47
N ALA A 100 -30.90 -13.79 -27.32
CA ALA A 100 -32.32 -13.42 -27.24
C ALA A 100 -32.59 -12.01 -27.78
N ALA A 101 -31.73 -11.04 -27.44
CA ALA A 101 -31.81 -9.69 -27.97
C ALA A 101 -31.60 -9.64 -29.49
N ALA A 102 -30.59 -10.35 -29.99
CA ALA A 102 -30.30 -10.44 -31.42
C ALA A 102 -31.44 -11.10 -32.21
N PHE A 103 -32.03 -12.17 -31.68
CA PHE A 103 -33.19 -12.84 -32.27
C PHE A 103 -34.40 -11.90 -32.33
N SER A 104 -34.73 -11.25 -31.21
CA SER A 104 -35.87 -10.32 -31.11
C SER A 104 -35.73 -9.17 -32.11
N TYR A 105 -34.52 -8.59 -32.22
CA TYR A 105 -34.23 -7.55 -33.19
C TYR A 105 -34.33 -8.04 -34.64
N GLY A 106 -33.78 -9.23 -34.92
CA GLY A 106 -33.86 -9.87 -36.24
C GLY A 106 -35.29 -10.13 -36.68
N VAL A 107 -36.13 -10.67 -35.79
CA VAL A 107 -37.56 -10.92 -36.03
C VAL A 107 -38.28 -9.60 -36.32
N ARG A 108 -38.11 -8.58 -35.47
CA ARG A 108 -38.71 -7.26 -35.69
C ARG A 108 -38.29 -6.65 -37.03
N ARG A 109 -37.02 -6.77 -37.41
CA ARG A 109 -36.49 -6.28 -38.68
C ARG A 109 -37.05 -7.02 -39.88
N ALA A 110 -37.22 -8.34 -39.79
CA ALA A 110 -37.80 -9.15 -40.86
C ALA A 110 -39.28 -8.80 -41.11
N ILE A 111 -40.05 -8.61 -40.04
CA ILE A 111 -41.45 -8.16 -40.13
C ILE A 111 -41.53 -6.78 -40.78
N ALA A 112 -40.74 -5.82 -40.31
CA ALA A 112 -40.70 -4.47 -40.88
C ALA A 112 -40.28 -4.45 -42.36
N ALA A 113 -39.32 -5.30 -42.76
CA ALA A 113 -38.88 -5.44 -44.14
C ALA A 113 -39.97 -6.05 -45.05
N ARG A 114 -40.77 -6.99 -44.53
CA ARG A 114 -41.89 -7.57 -45.29
C ARG A 114 -42.99 -6.54 -45.54
N GLY A 115 -43.36 -5.77 -44.51
CA GLY A 115 -44.32 -4.66 -44.65
C GLY A 115 -43.88 -3.62 -45.68
N ARG A 116 -42.58 -3.25 -45.71
CA ARG A 116 -42.04 -2.34 -46.75
C ARG A 116 -42.18 -2.90 -48.17
N ARG A 117 -41.94 -4.21 -48.37
CA ARG A 117 -42.07 -4.86 -49.68
C ARG A 117 -43.52 -4.94 -50.17
N ASP A 118 -44.47 -5.17 -49.27
CA ASP A 118 -45.89 -5.21 -49.61
C ASP A 118 -46.39 -3.81 -50.03
N VAL A 119 -45.97 -2.77 -49.31
CA VAL A 119 -46.23 -1.37 -49.69
C VAL A 119 -45.62 -1.06 -51.06
N GLU A 120 -44.36 -1.42 -51.32
CA GLU A 120 -43.73 -1.24 -52.64
C GLU A 120 -44.48 -1.96 -53.77
N ARG A 121 -44.93 -3.20 -53.55
CA ARG A 121 -45.72 -3.95 -54.55
C ARG A 121 -47.06 -3.27 -54.83
N GLN A 122 -47.71 -2.75 -53.80
CA GLN A 122 -49.00 -2.07 -53.92
C GLN A 122 -48.86 -0.71 -54.64
N VAL A 123 -47.79 0.04 -54.34
CA VAL A 123 -47.45 1.27 -55.08
C VAL A 123 -47.14 0.94 -56.55
N ARG A 124 -46.38 -0.13 -56.81
CA ARG A 124 -46.03 -0.55 -58.18
C ARG A 124 -47.26 -1.05 -58.97
N SER A 125 -48.22 -1.71 -58.33
CA SER A 125 -49.46 -2.15 -59.00
C SER A 125 -50.38 -0.97 -59.31
N GLN A 126 -50.48 0.02 -58.42
CA GLN A 126 -51.19 1.27 -58.71
C GLN A 126 -50.56 2.04 -59.87
N MET A 127 -49.24 2.17 -59.91
CA MET A 127 -48.56 2.85 -61.02
C MET A 127 -48.70 2.12 -62.38
N ARG A 128 -48.83 0.79 -62.38
CA ARG A 128 -49.09 0.00 -63.61
C ARG A 128 -50.53 0.14 -64.10
N GLY A 129 -51.50 0.23 -63.21
CA GLY A 129 -52.91 0.45 -63.57
C GLY A 129 -53.16 1.84 -64.20
N GLY A 130 -52.40 2.86 -63.80
CA GLY A 130 -52.54 4.22 -64.31
C GLY A 130 -52.09 4.42 -65.77
N ARG A 131 -51.34 3.48 -66.37
CA ARG A 131 -50.86 3.62 -67.76
C ARG A 131 -51.87 3.21 -68.83
N ARG A 132 -52.76 2.25 -68.56
CA ARG A 132 -53.76 1.77 -69.53
C ARG A 132 -54.94 2.73 -69.74
N ARG A 133 -55.21 3.65 -68.81
CA ARG A 133 -56.26 4.67 -68.98
C ARG A 133 -55.86 5.84 -69.88
N LYS A 134 -54.56 6.00 -70.19
CA LYS A 134 -54.09 7.08 -71.08
C LYS A 134 -54.08 6.70 -72.57
N GLU A 135 -54.21 5.42 -72.92
CA GLU A 135 -54.33 4.98 -74.33
C GLU A 135 -55.78 4.93 -74.83
N ALA A 136 -56.77 4.90 -73.94
CA ALA A 136 -58.19 4.87 -74.31
C ALA A 136 -58.81 6.28 -74.56
N ASP A 137 -58.02 7.35 -74.41
CA ASP A 137 -58.45 8.74 -74.56
C ASP A 137 -57.75 9.44 -75.74
N VAL A 138 -57.09 8.67 -76.63
CA VAL A 138 -56.36 9.19 -77.80
C VAL A 138 -56.76 8.46 -79.11
N ALA A 139 -57.86 7.71 -79.10
CA ALA A 139 -58.44 7.09 -80.31
C ALA A 139 -59.67 7.87 -80.78
#